data_AF-O01536-F1
#
_entry.id   AF-O01536-F1
#
_cell.length_a   1.000
_cell.length_b   1.000
_cell.length_c   1.000
_cell.angle_alpha   90.00
_cell.angle_beta   90.00
_cell.angle_gamma   90.00
#
_symmetry.space_group_name_H-M   'P 1'
#
loop_
_entity.id
_entity.type
_entity.pdbx_description
1 polymer ?
#
loop_
_entity_poly.entity_id
_entity_poly.type
_entity_poly.pdbx_seq_one_letter_code
_entity_poly.pdbx_strand_id
1 'polypeptide(L)'
;MVLYSSKTEPFLSTSSDMVCATEFVRYLHLIHYIGFVGAQSLNAVLVFLIITKSENLLGNYRYAMFVFTLCSMVYSMVEILVQPVGHMKGSMFVVFMHSSILNATNPLAEFLTCLHCVLSGFVASLLACQFIFRYLAVCRTHFLVHLQGINLCLLFIPSIFVFAVWHFGFFHGMPNTLEKQIFLREELQTCFNVNTTVNPFVGPMYWTKGADGQIHWNIFELISALSCFAVLIICFFTIVFCAYSIFMKMSNSIHHLSAKTLDLNKQLFRMLCIQTVIPMITMYFPVALFVTLPMFGKDIPYLGNMTSSSLAIYPIIEPIIAMTCVASFRKAIKGSIRCSVSRSTQFAIHPASSPRLTDQKQ
;
A
#
# COMPACT_ATOMS: atom_id res chain seq x y z
N MET A 1 -26.64 -14.37 -49.42
CA MET A 1 -25.17 -14.25 -49.46
C MET A 1 -24.83 -12.80 -49.15
N VAL A 2 -24.76 -12.42 -47.87
CA VAL A 2 -24.36 -11.07 -47.45
C VAL A 2 -23.04 -11.25 -46.70
N LEU A 3 -21.95 -10.89 -47.37
CA LEU A 3 -20.59 -10.94 -46.86
C LEU A 3 -20.42 -9.84 -45.79
N TYR A 4 -20.62 -10.18 -44.52
CA TYR A 4 -20.11 -9.37 -43.42
C TYR A 4 -18.62 -9.62 -43.28
N SER A 5 -17.83 -8.85 -44.03
CA SER A 5 -16.41 -8.63 -43.77
C SER A 5 -16.29 -7.63 -42.62
N SER A 6 -16.49 -8.08 -41.39
CA SER A 6 -15.89 -7.39 -40.25
C SER A 6 -14.48 -7.93 -40.12
N LYS A 7 -13.52 -7.17 -40.66
CA LYS A 7 -12.11 -7.27 -40.31
C LYS A 7 -11.99 -7.11 -38.80
N THR A 8 -12.08 -8.20 -38.04
CA THR A 8 -11.28 -8.33 -36.83
C THR A 8 -9.86 -8.50 -37.33
N GLU A 9 -9.15 -7.38 -37.46
CA GLU A 9 -7.69 -7.42 -37.56
C GLU A 9 -7.21 -8.29 -36.40
N PRO A 10 -6.50 -9.41 -36.66
CA PRO A 10 -5.78 -10.08 -35.60
C PRO A 10 -4.74 -9.07 -35.17
N PHE A 11 -4.93 -8.49 -33.99
CA PHE A 11 -3.89 -7.77 -33.28
C PHE A 11 -2.81 -8.82 -33.02
N LEU A 12 -1.93 -8.99 -34.01
CA LEU A 12 -0.62 -9.60 -33.87
C LEU A 12 0.04 -8.77 -32.77
N SER A 13 -0.11 -9.20 -31.52
CA SER A 13 0.75 -8.76 -30.43
C SER A 13 2.16 -8.94 -30.96
N THR A 14 2.83 -7.84 -31.28
CA THR A 14 4.13 -7.93 -31.93
C THR A 14 5.09 -8.61 -30.95
N SER A 15 6.08 -9.34 -31.45
CA SER A 15 7.14 -9.90 -30.59
C SER A 15 7.76 -8.82 -29.68
N SER A 16 7.77 -7.57 -30.13
CA SER A 16 8.13 -6.38 -29.37
C SER A 16 7.24 -6.13 -28.15
N ASP A 17 5.91 -6.27 -28.27
CA ASP A 17 4.97 -6.09 -27.16
C ASP A 17 5.15 -7.18 -26.09
N MET A 18 5.41 -8.42 -26.51
CA MET A 18 5.69 -9.55 -25.60
C MET A 18 7.01 -9.35 -24.83
N VAL A 19 8.08 -8.96 -25.54
CA VAL A 19 9.38 -8.66 -24.92
C VAL A 19 9.25 -7.50 -23.94
N CYS A 20 8.49 -6.45 -24.30
CA CYS A 20 8.24 -5.31 -23.43
C CYS A 20 7.51 -5.71 -22.14
N ALA A 21 6.44 -6.50 -22.24
CA ALA A 21 5.68 -6.95 -21.07
C ALA A 21 6.52 -7.85 -20.13
N THR A 22 7.26 -8.81 -20.68
CA THR A 22 8.09 -9.73 -19.88
C THR A 22 9.24 -9.00 -19.17
N GLU A 23 9.94 -8.10 -19.86
CA GLU A 23 10.99 -7.28 -19.24
C GLU A 23 10.41 -6.37 -18.16
N PHE A 24 9.22 -5.81 -18.39
CA PHE A 24 8.56 -4.97 -17.39
C PHE A 24 8.19 -5.73 -16.11
N VAL A 25 7.78 -7.00 -16.22
CA VAL A 25 7.53 -7.87 -15.07
C VAL A 25 8.82 -8.13 -14.27
N ARG A 26 9.97 -8.28 -14.94
CA ARG A 26 11.26 -8.43 -14.24
C ARG A 26 11.60 -7.18 -13.42
N TYR A 27 11.41 -5.99 -13.98
CA TYR A 27 11.57 -4.74 -13.24
C TYR A 27 10.58 -4.61 -12.09
N LEU A 28 9.33 -5.03 -12.30
CA LEU A 28 8.31 -5.04 -11.26
C LEU A 28 8.70 -5.97 -10.10
N HIS A 29 9.23 -7.16 -10.38
CA HIS A 29 9.73 -8.06 -9.33
C HIS A 29 10.90 -7.47 -8.55
N LEU A 30 11.84 -6.81 -9.23
CA LEU A 30 12.92 -6.07 -8.55
C LEU A 30 12.35 -4.99 -7.62
N ILE A 31 11.32 -4.27 -8.07
CA ILE A 31 10.60 -3.30 -7.25
C ILE A 31 9.92 -3.97 -6.05
N HIS A 32 9.30 -5.14 -6.20
CA HIS A 32 8.74 -5.91 -5.09
C HIS A 32 9.81 -6.27 -4.05
N TYR A 33 10.97 -6.77 -4.47
CA TYR A 33 12.07 -7.12 -3.56
C TYR A 33 12.64 -5.89 -2.83
N ILE A 34 12.88 -4.79 -3.55
CA ILE A 34 13.34 -3.53 -2.95
C ILE A 34 12.27 -3.01 -1.98
N GLY A 35 11.01 -3.00 -2.43
CA GLY A 35 9.78 -2.70 -1.68
C GLY A 35 9.79 -3.40 -0.32
N PHE A 36 9.86 -4.72 -0.36
CA PHE A 36 9.88 -5.59 0.81
C PHE A 36 11.05 -5.30 1.76
N VAL A 37 12.29 -5.39 1.27
CA VAL A 37 13.49 -5.22 2.11
C VAL A 37 13.51 -3.81 2.74
N GLY A 38 13.20 -2.79 1.95
CA GLY A 38 13.10 -1.41 2.41
C GLY A 38 11.99 -1.24 3.44
N ALA A 39 10.79 -1.78 3.17
CA ALA A 39 9.65 -1.67 4.07
C ALA A 39 9.95 -2.33 5.42
N GLN A 40 10.49 -3.55 5.42
CA GLN A 40 10.79 -4.26 6.66
C GLN A 40 11.87 -3.58 7.48
N SER A 41 12.98 -3.18 6.83
CA SER A 41 14.08 -2.52 7.52
C SER A 41 13.69 -1.16 8.10
N LEU A 42 13.03 -0.30 7.32
CA LEU A 42 12.65 1.04 7.75
C LEU A 42 11.50 1.04 8.75
N ASN A 43 10.51 0.16 8.59
CA ASN A 43 9.43 0.04 9.58
C ASN A 43 9.94 -0.58 10.88
N ALA A 44 10.90 -1.50 10.87
CA ALA A 44 11.54 -1.99 12.09
C ALA A 44 12.25 -0.86 12.85
N VAL A 45 12.99 0.02 12.15
CA VAL A 45 13.59 1.23 12.75
C VAL A 45 12.51 2.16 13.29
N LEU A 46 11.43 2.39 12.54
CA LEU A 46 10.32 3.22 12.98
C LEU A 46 9.65 2.65 14.24
N VAL A 47 9.39 1.34 14.30
CA VAL A 47 8.88 0.65 15.49
C VAL A 47 9.78 0.92 16.70
N PHE A 48 11.09 0.71 16.53
CA PHE A 48 12.07 0.99 17.58
C PHE A 48 12.01 2.45 18.07
N LEU A 49 11.90 3.42 17.14
CA LEU A 49 11.80 4.83 17.46
C LEU A 49 10.47 5.20 18.15
N ILE A 50 9.36 4.61 17.70
CA ILE A 50 8.04 4.78 18.33
C ILE A 50 8.12 4.29 19.78
N ILE A 51 8.65 3.10 20.03
CA ILE A 51 8.72 2.55 21.39
C ILE A 51 9.66 3.37 22.27
N THR A 52 10.86 3.71 21.79
CA THR A 52 11.92 4.25 22.66
C THR A 52 11.97 5.77 22.74
N LYS A 53 11.36 6.51 21.81
CA LYS A 53 11.54 7.98 21.68
C LYS A 53 10.23 8.78 21.61
N SER A 54 9.06 8.14 21.70
CA SER A 54 7.77 8.85 21.55
C SER A 54 7.08 9.26 22.85
N GLU A 55 7.45 8.67 23.99
CA GLU A 55 6.57 8.57 25.18
C GLU A 55 5.96 9.90 25.63
N ASN A 56 6.80 10.93 25.78
CA ASN A 56 6.37 12.20 26.35
C ASN A 56 5.82 13.20 25.32
N LEU A 57 5.95 12.92 24.02
CA LEU A 57 5.61 13.86 22.97
C LEU A 57 4.39 13.43 22.18
N LEU A 58 4.29 12.17 21.77
CA LEU A 58 3.21 11.73 20.88
C LEU A 58 1.91 11.35 21.61
N GLY A 59 1.97 11.07 22.91
CA GLY A 59 0.82 10.58 23.69
C GLY A 59 0.21 9.33 23.06
N ASN A 60 -1.12 9.19 23.11
CA ASN A 60 -1.83 8.01 22.59
C ASN A 60 -1.65 7.78 21.08
N TYR A 61 -1.27 8.81 20.31
CA TYR A 61 -1.02 8.64 18.88
C TYR A 61 0.12 7.67 18.58
N ARG A 62 1.07 7.50 19.50
CA ARG A 62 2.17 6.54 19.31
C ARG A 62 1.66 5.14 19.02
N TYR A 63 0.59 4.74 19.69
CA TYR A 63 -0.03 3.43 19.50
C TYR A 63 -0.77 3.36 18.16
N ALA A 64 -1.40 4.46 17.73
CA ALA A 64 -2.00 4.54 16.41
C ALA A 64 -0.96 4.40 15.29
N MET A 65 0.18 5.10 15.40
CA MET A 65 1.31 4.93 14.47
C MET A 65 1.86 3.50 14.52
N PHE A 66 2.02 2.95 15.73
CA PHE A 66 2.56 1.61 15.92
C PHE A 66 1.71 0.54 15.21
N VAL A 67 0.39 0.58 15.38
CA VAL A 67 -0.54 -0.33 14.70
C VAL A 67 -0.43 -0.17 13.18
N PHE A 68 -0.45 1.07 12.68
CA PHE A 68 -0.30 1.33 11.25
C PHE A 68 0.99 0.73 10.69
N THR A 69 2.12 0.98 11.35
CA THR A 69 3.44 0.47 10.97
C THR A 69 3.47 -1.06 10.95
N LEU A 70 2.91 -1.73 11.96
CA LEU A 70 2.82 -3.19 11.98
C LEU A 70 1.94 -3.73 10.85
N CYS A 71 0.81 -3.09 10.56
CA CYS A 71 -0.05 -3.48 9.44
C CYS A 71 0.64 -3.28 8.08
N SER A 72 1.40 -2.20 7.88
CA SER A 72 2.22 -2.00 6.68
C SER A 72 3.30 -3.09 6.53
N MET A 73 3.87 -3.56 7.64
CA MET A 73 4.81 -4.70 7.62
C MET A 73 4.12 -6.01 7.23
N VAL A 74 2.92 -6.30 7.74
CA VAL A 74 2.14 -7.48 7.36
C VAL A 74 1.72 -7.41 5.88
N TYR A 75 1.29 -6.23 5.42
CA TYR A 75 0.95 -6.00 4.02
C TYR A 75 2.13 -6.31 3.09
N SER A 76 3.33 -5.77 3.38
CA SER A 76 4.52 -6.04 2.55
C SER A 76 4.98 -7.51 2.60
N MET A 77 4.70 -8.24 3.68
CA MET A 77 4.93 -9.70 3.74
C MET A 77 4.01 -10.46 2.79
N VAL A 78 2.71 -10.12 2.75
CA VAL A 78 1.78 -10.76 1.82
C VAL A 78 2.10 -10.36 0.38
N GLU A 79 2.43 -9.09 0.15
CA GLU A 79 2.77 -8.56 -1.16
C GLU A 79 3.98 -9.29 -1.77
N ILE A 80 5.08 -9.48 -1.03
CA ILE A 80 6.25 -10.20 -1.57
C ILE A 80 5.98 -11.68 -1.86
N LEU A 81 5.07 -12.32 -1.10
CA LEU A 81 4.70 -13.71 -1.32
C LEU A 81 3.86 -13.87 -2.60
N VAL A 82 3.05 -12.87 -2.94
CA VAL A 82 2.17 -12.89 -4.11
C VAL A 82 2.87 -12.34 -5.36
N GLN A 83 3.72 -11.33 -5.21
CA GLN A 83 4.29 -10.52 -6.30
C GLN A 83 3.21 -10.15 -7.32
N PRO A 84 2.21 -9.36 -6.89
CA PRO A 84 0.98 -9.12 -7.65
C PRO A 84 1.27 -8.39 -8.96
N VAL A 85 0.58 -8.80 -10.02
CA VAL A 85 0.65 -8.17 -11.34
C VAL A 85 -0.76 -7.76 -11.74
N GLY A 86 -0.93 -6.50 -12.10
CA GLY A 86 -2.20 -5.92 -12.52
C GLY A 86 -2.28 -5.84 -14.03
N HIS A 87 -3.37 -6.33 -14.62
CA HIS A 87 -3.64 -6.24 -16.06
C HIS A 87 -5.09 -5.83 -16.34
N MET A 88 -5.34 -5.15 -17.45
CA MET A 88 -6.69 -4.84 -17.93
C MET A 88 -6.89 -5.46 -19.29
N LYS A 89 -8.07 -6.02 -19.50
CA LYS A 89 -8.50 -6.58 -20.77
C LYS A 89 -9.97 -6.29 -20.99
N GLY A 90 -10.31 -5.48 -21.97
CA GLY A 90 -11.72 -5.21 -22.31
C GLY A 90 -12.53 -4.72 -21.11
N SER A 91 -13.47 -5.54 -20.63
CA SER A 91 -14.39 -5.20 -19.52
C SER A 91 -13.89 -5.59 -18.13
N MET A 92 -12.63 -6.03 -18.01
CA MET A 92 -12.08 -6.50 -16.73
C MET A 92 -10.74 -5.87 -16.39
N PHE A 93 -10.53 -5.68 -15.09
CA PHE A 93 -9.19 -5.64 -14.52
C PHE A 93 -8.95 -6.93 -13.74
N VAL A 94 -7.70 -7.35 -13.68
CA VAL A 94 -7.29 -8.54 -12.95
C VAL A 94 -6.00 -8.27 -12.19
N VAL A 95 -5.94 -8.77 -10.96
CA VAL A 95 -4.71 -8.89 -10.18
C VAL A 95 -4.41 -10.37 -10.04
N PHE A 96 -3.27 -10.80 -10.55
CA PHE A 96 -2.86 -12.20 -10.49
C PHE A 96 -1.52 -12.36 -9.80
N MET A 97 -1.32 -13.56 -9.28
CA MET A 97 -0.07 -13.94 -8.62
C MET A 97 0.97 -14.33 -9.65
N HIS A 98 2.12 -13.64 -9.62
CA HIS A 98 3.29 -13.95 -10.43
C HIS A 98 4.52 -14.20 -9.54
N SER A 99 4.31 -14.85 -8.39
CA SER A 99 5.38 -15.12 -7.44
C SER A 99 6.40 -16.11 -7.97
N SER A 100 7.68 -15.77 -7.79
CA SER A 100 8.81 -16.70 -7.95
C SER A 100 9.07 -17.51 -6.67
N ILE A 101 8.47 -17.12 -5.53
CA ILE A 101 8.73 -17.70 -4.21
C ILE A 101 7.70 -18.77 -3.88
N LEU A 102 6.43 -18.43 -4.05
CA LEU A 102 5.30 -19.31 -3.77
C LEU A 102 4.76 -19.87 -5.08
N ASN A 103 4.65 -21.20 -5.18
CA ASN A 103 4.10 -21.83 -6.38
C ASN A 103 2.61 -21.45 -6.53
N ALA A 104 2.20 -21.16 -7.77
CA ALA A 104 0.79 -20.92 -8.12
C ALA A 104 -0.14 -22.08 -7.73
N THR A 105 0.36 -23.32 -7.74
CA THR A 105 -0.42 -24.51 -7.30
C THR A 105 -0.55 -24.63 -5.78
N ASN A 106 0.08 -23.76 -5.01
CA ASN A 106 -0.01 -23.81 -3.55
C ASN A 106 -1.46 -23.52 -3.11
N PRO A 107 -2.03 -24.28 -2.17
CA PRO A 107 -3.41 -24.07 -1.71
C PRO A 107 -3.64 -22.68 -1.08
N LEU A 108 -2.58 -21.98 -0.66
CA LEU A 108 -2.66 -20.62 -0.11
C LEU A 108 -2.59 -19.52 -1.18
N ALA A 109 -2.25 -19.86 -2.43
CA ALA A 109 -1.96 -18.88 -3.47
C ALA A 109 -3.16 -17.97 -3.79
N GLU A 110 -4.35 -18.55 -3.95
CA GLU A 110 -5.59 -17.79 -4.18
C GLU A 110 -5.99 -16.93 -2.98
N PHE A 111 -5.90 -17.52 -1.77
CA PHE A 111 -6.16 -16.81 -0.52
C PHE A 111 -5.24 -15.59 -0.37
N LEU A 112 -3.94 -15.75 -0.60
CA LEU A 112 -2.96 -14.66 -0.47
C LEU A 112 -3.15 -13.58 -1.54
N THR A 113 -3.54 -13.97 -2.76
CA THR A 113 -3.85 -13.02 -3.84
C THR A 113 -5.02 -12.11 -3.47
N CYS A 114 -6.11 -12.70 -2.96
CA CYS A 114 -7.25 -11.94 -2.46
C CYS A 114 -6.87 -11.11 -1.22
N LEU A 115 -6.13 -11.70 -0.28
CA LEU A 115 -5.69 -11.03 0.95
C LEU A 115 -4.81 -9.81 0.64
N HIS A 116 -3.95 -9.86 -0.38
CA HIS A 116 -3.16 -8.71 -0.82
C HIS A 116 -4.07 -7.52 -1.18
N CYS A 117 -5.09 -7.76 -2.01
CA CYS A 117 -6.08 -6.73 -2.36
C CYS A 117 -6.78 -6.20 -1.11
N VAL A 118 -7.28 -7.08 -0.23
CA VAL A 118 -7.94 -6.67 1.02
C VAL A 118 -7.03 -5.81 1.91
N LEU A 119 -5.77 -6.21 2.08
CA LEU A 119 -4.81 -5.48 2.92
C LEU A 119 -4.46 -4.11 2.35
N SER A 120 -4.43 -3.94 1.03
CA SER A 120 -4.21 -2.63 0.40
C SER A 120 -5.30 -1.62 0.79
N GLY A 121 -6.58 -2.01 0.71
CA GLY A 121 -7.71 -1.19 1.15
C GLY A 121 -7.71 -0.97 2.67
N PHE A 122 -7.33 -1.98 3.43
CA PHE A 122 -7.20 -1.88 4.88
C PHE A 122 -6.14 -0.85 5.29
N VAL A 123 -4.92 -0.90 4.74
CA VAL A 123 -3.86 0.09 5.03
C VAL A 123 -4.29 1.51 4.62
N ALA A 124 -4.94 1.66 3.46
CA ALA A 124 -5.49 2.94 3.04
C ALA A 124 -6.54 3.49 4.05
N SER A 125 -7.38 2.63 4.61
CA SER A 125 -8.36 3.02 5.63
C SER A 125 -7.70 3.35 6.97
N LEU A 126 -6.60 2.68 7.35
CA LEU A 126 -5.86 3.00 8.57
C LEU A 126 -5.22 4.38 8.47
N LEU A 127 -4.76 4.79 7.28
CA LEU A 127 -4.31 6.16 7.04
C LEU A 127 -5.44 7.17 7.31
N ALA A 128 -6.66 6.90 6.83
CA ALA A 128 -7.83 7.73 7.16
C ALA A 128 -8.09 7.79 8.68
N CYS A 129 -7.94 6.67 9.38
CA CYS A 129 -8.03 6.62 10.84
C CYS A 129 -6.96 7.49 11.54
N GLN A 130 -5.74 7.58 11.02
CA GLN A 130 -4.72 8.51 11.54
C GLN A 130 -5.18 9.97 11.43
N PHE A 131 -5.81 10.34 10.32
CA PHE A 131 -6.39 11.68 10.15
C PHE A 131 -7.54 11.95 11.10
N ILE A 132 -8.43 10.97 11.32
CA ILE A 132 -9.52 11.08 12.30
C ILE A 132 -8.93 11.31 13.69
N PHE A 133 -7.97 10.49 14.11
CA PHE A 133 -7.33 10.67 15.42
C PHE A 133 -6.75 12.07 15.57
N ARG A 134 -6.10 12.59 14.53
CA ARG A 134 -5.51 13.93 14.55
C ARG A 134 -6.54 15.05 14.58
N TYR A 135 -7.61 14.90 13.82
CA TYR A 135 -8.75 15.79 13.87
C TYR A 135 -9.32 15.83 15.29
N LEU A 136 -9.49 14.67 15.94
CA LEU A 136 -9.95 14.61 17.33
C LEU A 136 -8.94 15.27 18.28
N ALA A 137 -7.65 15.02 18.11
CA ALA A 137 -6.61 15.58 18.98
C ALA A 137 -6.44 17.10 18.86
N VAL A 138 -6.77 17.72 17.71
CA VAL A 138 -6.60 19.16 17.47
C VAL A 138 -7.91 19.93 17.57
N CYS A 139 -8.97 19.42 16.93
CA CYS A 139 -10.22 20.14 16.76
C CYS A 139 -11.29 19.74 17.78
N ARG A 140 -11.22 18.51 18.32
CA ARG A 140 -12.28 17.91 19.14
C ARG A 140 -11.73 17.16 20.36
N THR A 141 -10.87 17.82 21.12
CA THR A 141 -10.11 17.24 22.25
C THR A 141 -10.98 16.54 23.31
N HIS A 142 -12.21 17.01 23.54
CA HIS A 142 -13.18 16.37 24.44
C HIS A 142 -13.45 14.89 24.08
N PHE A 143 -13.51 14.55 22.78
CA PHE A 143 -13.73 13.17 22.35
C PHE A 143 -12.49 12.29 22.52
N LEU A 144 -11.29 12.88 22.59
CA LEU A 144 -10.05 12.13 22.78
C LEU A 144 -10.00 11.40 24.13
N VAL A 145 -10.73 11.88 25.13
CA VAL A 145 -10.89 11.21 26.44
C VAL A 145 -11.49 9.82 26.28
N HIS A 146 -12.34 9.60 25.27
CA HIS A 146 -12.95 8.30 24.98
C HIS A 146 -12.00 7.35 24.24
N LEU A 147 -10.89 7.83 23.67
CA LEU A 147 -9.90 7.05 22.92
C LEU A 147 -8.62 6.80 23.73
N GLN A 148 -8.76 6.57 25.03
CA GLN A 148 -7.64 6.27 25.94
C GLN A 148 -7.55 4.78 26.26
N GLY A 149 -6.33 4.30 26.48
CA GLY A 149 -6.06 2.90 26.83
C GLY A 149 -6.62 1.93 25.78
N ILE A 150 -7.33 0.90 26.25
CA ILE A 150 -7.95 -0.12 25.38
C ILE A 150 -9.02 0.47 24.44
N ASN A 151 -9.64 1.59 24.79
CA ASN A 151 -10.65 2.22 23.95
C ASN A 151 -10.06 2.86 22.69
N LEU A 152 -8.72 2.95 22.57
CA LEU A 152 -8.09 3.33 21.31
C LEU A 152 -8.47 2.35 20.18
N CYS A 153 -8.81 1.10 20.48
CA CYS A 153 -9.32 0.14 19.50
C CYS A 153 -10.58 0.65 18.76
N LEU A 154 -11.38 1.51 19.39
CA LEU A 154 -12.56 2.12 18.75
C LEU A 154 -12.19 2.96 17.51
N LEU A 155 -10.97 3.53 17.48
CA LEU A 155 -10.47 4.27 16.32
C LEU A 155 -10.43 3.42 15.05
N PHE A 156 -10.19 2.11 15.18
CA PHE A 156 -9.96 1.20 14.06
C PHE A 156 -11.22 0.47 13.60
N ILE A 157 -12.37 0.68 14.26
CA ILE A 157 -13.66 0.12 13.83
C ILE A 157 -13.96 0.41 12.36
N PRO A 158 -13.77 1.66 11.84
CA PRO A 158 -13.96 1.93 10.42
C PRO A 158 -13.04 1.07 9.52
N SER A 159 -11.78 0.89 9.89
CA SER A 159 -10.85 0.05 9.13
C SER A 159 -11.22 -1.43 9.16
N ILE A 160 -11.73 -1.95 10.29
CA ILE A 160 -12.24 -3.33 10.36
C ILE A 160 -13.45 -3.50 9.44
N PHE A 161 -14.33 -2.50 9.38
CA PHE A 161 -15.45 -2.50 8.43
C PHE A 161 -14.97 -2.49 6.97
N VAL A 162 -13.97 -1.65 6.64
CA VAL A 162 -13.35 -1.66 5.31
C VAL A 162 -12.77 -3.03 4.98
N PHE A 163 -12.04 -3.65 5.91
CA PHE A 163 -11.48 -4.99 5.73
C PHE A 163 -12.59 -6.00 5.41
N ALA A 164 -13.71 -5.99 6.15
CA ALA A 164 -14.82 -6.91 5.94
C ALA A 164 -15.49 -6.72 4.56
N VAL A 165 -15.75 -5.47 4.16
CA VAL A 165 -16.35 -5.17 2.84
C VAL A 165 -15.42 -5.62 1.71
N TRP A 166 -14.13 -5.31 1.80
CA TRP A 166 -13.15 -5.71 0.80
C TRP A 166 -12.94 -7.22 0.77
N HIS A 167 -12.89 -7.87 1.93
CA HIS A 167 -12.85 -9.32 2.03
C HIS A 167 -14.01 -9.95 1.28
N PHE A 168 -15.25 -9.53 1.59
CA PHE A 168 -16.42 -10.04 0.88
C PHE A 168 -16.36 -9.76 -0.63
N GLY A 169 -15.96 -8.54 -1.02
CA GLY A 169 -15.84 -8.13 -2.41
C GLY A 169 -14.83 -8.96 -3.23
N PHE A 170 -13.64 -9.25 -2.69
CA PHE A 170 -12.62 -10.00 -3.41
C PHE A 170 -12.81 -11.52 -3.32
N PHE A 171 -13.18 -12.07 -2.16
CA PHE A 171 -13.31 -13.52 -1.98
C PHE A 171 -14.61 -14.09 -2.56
N HIS A 172 -15.69 -13.30 -2.57
CA HIS A 172 -17.00 -13.77 -3.02
C HIS A 172 -17.53 -12.96 -4.20
N GLY A 173 -17.26 -11.66 -4.23
CA GLY A 173 -17.80 -10.74 -5.23
C GLY A 173 -17.12 -10.77 -6.59
N MET A 174 -15.81 -11.05 -6.64
CA MET A 174 -15.00 -10.98 -7.87
C MET A 174 -14.10 -12.22 -8.06
N PRO A 175 -14.63 -13.45 -7.89
CA PRO A 175 -13.82 -14.66 -7.83
C PRO A 175 -13.21 -15.04 -9.18
N ASN A 176 -12.23 -15.94 -9.12
CA ASN A 176 -11.67 -16.63 -10.28
C ASN A 176 -12.70 -17.63 -10.84
N THR A 177 -13.35 -17.30 -11.96
CA THR A 177 -14.33 -18.18 -12.63
C THR A 177 -13.76 -18.79 -13.90
N LEU A 178 -14.27 -19.95 -14.32
CA LEU A 178 -13.86 -20.61 -15.56
C LEU A 178 -14.05 -19.70 -16.79
N GLU A 179 -15.11 -18.90 -16.82
CA GLU A 179 -15.35 -17.91 -17.87
C GLU A 179 -14.20 -16.91 -17.98
N LYS A 180 -13.78 -16.32 -16.84
CA LYS A 180 -12.64 -15.39 -16.80
C LYS A 180 -11.34 -16.09 -17.19
N GLN A 181 -11.14 -17.33 -16.77
CA GLN A 181 -9.95 -18.11 -17.13
C GLN A 181 -9.84 -18.27 -18.65
N ILE A 182 -10.94 -18.61 -19.32
CA ILE A 182 -11.00 -18.75 -20.78
C ILE A 182 -10.77 -17.40 -21.46
N PHE A 183 -11.45 -16.35 -21.00
CA PHE A 183 -11.34 -15.01 -21.57
C PHE A 183 -9.92 -14.43 -21.47
N LEU A 184 -9.22 -14.68 -20.36
CA LEU A 184 -7.86 -14.19 -20.13
C LEU A 184 -6.76 -15.08 -20.71
N ARG A 185 -7.06 -16.35 -21.04
CA ARG A 185 -6.05 -17.40 -21.30
C ARG A 185 -4.97 -16.98 -22.29
N GLU A 186 -5.38 -16.59 -23.50
CA GLU A 186 -4.46 -16.25 -24.58
C GLU A 186 -3.58 -15.05 -24.22
N GLU A 187 -4.17 -14.03 -23.60
CA GLU A 187 -3.49 -12.77 -23.34
C GLU A 187 -2.52 -12.87 -22.17
N LEU A 188 -2.91 -13.52 -21.07
CA LEU A 188 -2.00 -13.74 -19.95
C LEU A 188 -0.88 -14.74 -20.29
N GLN A 189 -1.17 -15.74 -21.12
CA GLN A 189 -0.15 -16.65 -21.62
C GLN A 189 0.85 -15.91 -22.55
N THR A 190 0.35 -15.04 -23.42
CA THR A 190 1.20 -14.34 -24.41
C THR A 190 2.00 -13.20 -23.79
N CYS A 191 1.37 -12.36 -22.96
CA CYS A 191 2.01 -11.18 -22.39
C CYS A 191 2.84 -11.48 -21.13
N PHE A 192 2.46 -12.50 -20.35
CA PHE A 192 3.04 -12.75 -19.02
C PHE A 192 3.52 -14.20 -18.83
N ASN A 193 3.33 -15.09 -19.81
CA ASN A 193 3.60 -16.53 -19.67
C ASN A 193 2.86 -17.17 -18.47
N VAL A 194 1.62 -16.73 -18.24
CA VAL A 194 0.78 -17.15 -17.12
C VAL A 194 -0.35 -18.06 -17.60
N ASN A 195 -0.45 -19.25 -16.99
CA ASN A 195 -1.56 -20.16 -17.24
C ASN A 195 -2.73 -19.86 -16.29
N THR A 196 -3.82 -19.33 -16.83
CA THR A 196 -5.01 -18.92 -16.06
C THR A 196 -5.73 -20.06 -15.34
N THR A 197 -5.51 -21.31 -15.73
CA THR A 197 -6.10 -22.47 -15.04
C THR A 197 -5.29 -22.90 -13.81
N VAL A 198 -4.08 -22.37 -13.64
CA VAL A 198 -3.15 -22.72 -12.55
C VAL A 198 -2.88 -21.52 -11.66
N ASN A 199 -2.63 -20.36 -12.27
CA ASN A 199 -2.32 -19.13 -11.55
C ASN A 199 -3.59 -18.50 -10.99
N PRO A 200 -3.65 -18.25 -9.67
CA PRO A 200 -4.78 -17.57 -9.08
C PRO A 200 -4.79 -16.10 -9.49
N PHE A 201 -6.00 -15.59 -9.67
CA PHE A 201 -6.25 -14.21 -9.96
C PHE A 201 -7.58 -13.75 -9.38
N VAL A 202 -7.74 -12.45 -9.20
CA VAL A 202 -8.98 -11.85 -8.71
C VAL A 202 -9.26 -10.57 -9.47
N GLY A 203 -10.54 -10.28 -9.72
CA GLY A 203 -10.92 -9.07 -10.41
C GLY A 203 -12.31 -9.15 -11.05
N PRO A 204 -13.00 -8.02 -11.22
CA PRO A 204 -14.32 -7.98 -11.80
C PRO A 204 -14.24 -8.09 -13.32
N MET A 205 -15.15 -8.86 -13.90
CA MET A 205 -15.59 -8.73 -15.28
C MET A 205 -16.90 -7.95 -15.25
N TYR A 206 -16.88 -6.67 -15.59
CA TYR A 206 -18.05 -5.80 -15.40
C TYR A 206 -19.24 -6.17 -16.28
N TRP A 207 -18.96 -6.62 -17.50
CA TRP A 207 -19.95 -7.02 -18.47
C TRP A 207 -19.37 -7.97 -19.50
N THR A 208 -20.24 -8.75 -20.14
CA THR A 208 -19.90 -9.67 -21.23
C THR A 208 -20.70 -9.31 -22.48
N LYS A 209 -20.17 -9.66 -23.66
CA LYS A 209 -20.92 -9.52 -24.92
C LYS A 209 -21.56 -10.86 -25.25
N GLY A 210 -22.89 -10.85 -25.40
CA GLY A 210 -23.64 -12.01 -25.87
C GLY A 210 -23.37 -12.31 -27.34
N ALA A 211 -23.86 -13.46 -27.82
CA ALA A 211 -23.74 -13.86 -29.22
C ALA A 211 -24.46 -12.90 -30.20
N ASP A 212 -25.46 -12.17 -29.70
CA ASP A 212 -26.20 -11.11 -30.37
C ASP A 212 -25.47 -9.75 -30.38
N GLY A 213 -24.30 -9.67 -29.74
CA GLY A 213 -23.53 -8.44 -29.56
C GLY A 213 -24.04 -7.54 -28.42
N GLN A 214 -25.07 -7.93 -27.69
CA GLN A 214 -25.59 -7.15 -26.57
C GLN A 214 -24.70 -7.27 -25.33
N ILE A 215 -24.61 -6.17 -24.57
CA ILE A 215 -23.83 -6.08 -23.34
C ILE A 215 -24.68 -6.58 -22.17
N HIS A 216 -24.23 -7.66 -21.54
CA HIS A 216 -24.81 -8.22 -20.33
C HIS A 216 -23.97 -7.80 -19.13
N TRP A 217 -24.55 -6.98 -18.25
CA TRP A 217 -23.84 -6.49 -17.06
C TRP A 217 -23.81 -7.56 -15.96
N ASN A 218 -22.62 -7.81 -15.44
CA ASN A 218 -22.42 -8.72 -14.30
C ASN A 218 -22.69 -7.95 -13.01
N ILE A 219 -23.97 -7.79 -12.68
CA ILE A 219 -24.45 -6.91 -11.61
C ILE A 219 -23.78 -7.20 -10.26
N PHE A 220 -23.55 -8.47 -9.92
CA PHE A 220 -22.93 -8.84 -8.66
C PHE A 220 -21.46 -8.42 -8.56
N GLU A 221 -20.69 -8.62 -9.63
CA GLU A 221 -19.28 -8.19 -9.67
C GLU A 221 -19.16 -6.67 -9.73
N LEU A 222 -20.07 -6.02 -10.47
CA LEU A 222 -20.17 -4.57 -10.52
C LEU A 222 -20.45 -3.98 -9.14
N ILE A 223 -21.44 -4.50 -8.41
CA ILE A 223 -21.75 -4.04 -7.04
C ILE A 223 -20.55 -4.27 -6.12
N SER A 224 -19.88 -5.40 -6.25
CA SER A 224 -18.70 -5.73 -5.44
C SER A 224 -17.57 -4.74 -5.66
N ALA A 225 -17.21 -4.47 -6.92
CA ALA A 225 -16.20 -3.48 -7.28
C ALA A 225 -16.58 -2.05 -6.87
N LEU A 226 -17.83 -1.63 -7.12
CA LEU A 226 -18.34 -0.32 -6.73
C LEU A 226 -18.36 -0.14 -5.20
N SER A 227 -18.63 -1.20 -4.43
CA SER A 227 -18.56 -1.16 -2.97
C SER A 227 -17.14 -0.91 -2.47
N CYS A 228 -16.14 -1.59 -3.05
CA CYS A 228 -14.73 -1.36 -2.74
C CYS A 228 -14.31 0.07 -3.10
N PHE A 229 -14.73 0.56 -4.26
CA PHE A 229 -14.45 1.92 -4.73
C PHE A 229 -15.11 2.99 -3.84
N ALA A 230 -16.38 2.80 -3.48
CA ALA A 230 -17.11 3.73 -2.61
C ALA A 230 -16.42 3.89 -1.25
N VAL A 231 -15.88 2.81 -0.69
CA VAL A 231 -15.10 2.87 0.57
C VAL A 231 -13.83 3.72 0.42
N LEU A 232 -13.09 3.62 -0.69
CA LEU A 232 -11.92 4.47 -0.94
C LEU A 232 -12.31 5.95 -1.09
N ILE A 233 -13.42 6.22 -1.77
CA ILE A 233 -13.96 7.57 -1.91
C ILE A 233 -14.35 8.15 -0.54
N ILE A 234 -14.99 7.37 0.32
CA ILE A 234 -15.31 7.79 1.71
C ILE A 234 -14.03 8.06 2.51
N CYS A 235 -13.00 7.20 2.39
CA CYS A 235 -11.71 7.42 3.03
C CYS A 235 -11.07 8.73 2.56
N PHE A 236 -11.06 8.97 1.25
CA PHE A 236 -10.53 10.19 0.65
C PHE A 236 -11.24 11.45 1.18
N PHE A 237 -12.58 11.50 1.13
CA PHE A 237 -13.33 12.64 1.63
C PHE A 237 -13.13 12.86 3.13
N THR A 238 -13.03 11.77 3.91
CA THR A 238 -12.72 11.83 5.35
C THR A 238 -11.35 12.46 5.59
N ILE A 239 -10.33 12.06 4.83
CA ILE A 239 -8.98 12.63 4.92
C ILE A 239 -9.01 14.12 4.57
N VAL A 240 -9.64 14.50 3.44
CA VAL A 240 -9.74 15.90 3.02
C VAL A 240 -10.45 16.76 4.07
N PHE A 241 -11.59 16.29 4.59
CA PHE A 241 -12.34 16.99 5.63
C PHE A 241 -11.52 17.15 6.92
N CYS A 242 -10.89 16.08 7.40
CA CYS A 242 -10.04 16.12 8.59
C CYS A 242 -8.86 17.06 8.38
N ALA A 243 -8.19 16.97 7.23
CA ALA A 243 -7.02 17.79 6.92
C ALA A 243 -7.35 19.28 6.86
N TYR A 244 -8.43 19.62 6.16
CA TYR A 244 -8.93 21.00 6.09
C TYR A 244 -9.27 21.54 7.48
N SER A 245 -10.00 20.76 8.28
CA SER A 245 -10.39 21.16 9.64
C SER A 245 -9.20 21.37 10.56
N ILE A 246 -8.19 20.51 10.50
CA ILE A 246 -6.95 20.63 11.26
C ILE A 246 -6.21 21.92 10.84
N PHE A 247 -6.05 22.13 9.54
CA PHE A 247 -5.39 23.32 9.00
C PHE A 247 -6.05 24.62 9.50
N MET A 248 -7.38 24.71 9.37
CA MET A 248 -8.16 25.86 9.82
C MET A 248 -8.01 26.10 11.34
N LYS A 249 -8.13 25.04 12.16
CA LYS A 249 -8.00 25.16 13.61
C LYS A 249 -6.61 25.60 14.03
N MET A 250 -5.57 25.07 13.38
CA MET A 250 -4.19 25.43 13.67
C MET A 250 -3.85 26.86 13.26
N SER A 251 -4.41 27.36 12.17
CA SER A 251 -4.27 28.76 11.76
C SER A 251 -4.88 29.71 12.79
N ASN A 252 -6.05 29.37 13.33
CA ASN A 252 -6.77 30.23 14.29
C ASN A 252 -6.26 30.10 15.74
N SER A 253 -5.57 29.01 16.09
CA SER A 253 -5.17 28.72 17.47
C SER A 253 -3.70 29.05 17.77
N ILE A 254 -3.03 29.82 16.90
CA ILE A 254 -1.60 30.17 17.05
C ILE A 254 -1.31 30.83 18.41
N HIS A 255 -2.24 31.65 18.92
CA HIS A 255 -2.09 32.36 20.19
C HIS A 255 -2.62 31.61 21.42
N HIS A 256 -3.38 30.52 21.22
CA HIS A 256 -4.04 29.80 22.33
C HIS A 256 -3.34 28.49 22.72
N LEU A 257 -2.51 27.94 21.83
CA LEU A 257 -1.74 26.73 22.11
C LEU A 257 -0.33 27.08 22.57
N SER A 258 0.22 26.30 23.51
CA SER A 258 1.64 26.43 23.85
C SER A 258 2.52 26.18 22.60
N ALA A 259 3.61 26.93 22.48
CA ALA A 259 4.51 26.84 21.31
C ALA A 259 4.97 25.40 21.04
N LYS A 260 5.25 24.62 22.09
CA LYS A 260 5.65 23.21 22.00
C LYS A 260 4.53 22.32 21.44
N THR A 261 3.28 22.52 21.87
CA THR A 261 2.13 21.73 21.40
C THR A 261 1.78 22.09 19.96
N LEU A 262 1.86 23.37 19.62
CA LEU A 262 1.62 23.85 18.26
C LEU A 262 2.67 23.28 17.28
N ASP A 263 3.96 23.34 17.64
CA ASP A 263 5.05 22.80 16.82
C ASP A 263 4.88 21.29 16.59
N LEU A 264 4.57 20.53 17.64
CA LEU A 264 4.32 19.11 17.55
C LEU A 264 3.17 18.78 16.58
N ASN A 265 2.03 19.47 16.71
CA ASN A 265 0.90 19.28 15.80
C ASN A 265 1.25 19.66 14.35
N LYS A 266 2.04 20.71 14.14
CA LYS A 266 2.57 21.07 12.81
C LYS A 266 3.42 19.96 12.20
N GLN A 267 4.30 19.34 12.98
CA GLN A 267 5.15 18.25 12.50
C GLN A 267 4.32 17.04 12.07
N LEU A 268 3.34 16.65 12.87
CA LEU A 268 2.52 15.46 12.65
C LEU A 268 1.49 15.66 11.54
N PHE A 269 0.90 16.86 11.47
CA PHE A 269 0.02 17.22 10.37
C PHE A 269 0.77 17.23 9.03
N ARG A 270 1.95 17.86 8.99
CA ARG A 270 2.81 17.86 7.80
C ARG A 270 3.18 16.43 7.39
N MET A 271 3.56 15.57 8.34
CA MET A 271 3.87 14.16 8.09
C MET A 271 2.71 13.45 7.37
N LEU A 272 1.49 13.56 7.92
CA LEU A 272 0.31 12.91 7.35
C LEU A 272 -0.08 13.48 6.00
N CYS A 273 0.01 14.79 5.80
CA CYS A 273 -0.25 15.41 4.50
C CYS A 273 0.73 14.89 3.43
N ILE A 274 2.03 14.81 3.73
CA ILE A 274 3.01 14.26 2.79
C ILE A 274 2.72 12.77 2.53
N GLN A 275 2.42 12.00 3.59
CA GLN A 275 2.03 10.59 3.47
C GLN A 275 0.74 10.38 2.66
N THR A 276 -0.10 11.38 2.47
CA THR A 276 -1.37 11.27 1.72
C THR A 276 -1.24 11.78 0.30
N VAL A 277 -0.63 12.95 0.12
CA VAL A 277 -0.50 13.59 -1.20
C VAL A 277 0.36 12.73 -2.12
N ILE A 278 1.43 12.11 -1.60
CA ILE A 278 2.26 11.21 -2.39
C ILE A 278 1.44 10.03 -2.94
N PRO A 279 0.78 9.17 -2.13
CA PRO A 279 -0.11 8.11 -2.61
C PRO A 279 -1.25 8.60 -3.47
N MET A 280 -1.84 9.75 -3.19
CA MET A 280 -2.96 10.26 -3.97
C MET A 280 -2.57 10.39 -5.44
N ILE A 281 -1.39 10.94 -5.70
CA ILE A 281 -0.87 11.15 -7.05
C ILE A 281 -0.29 9.84 -7.60
N THR A 282 0.54 9.14 -6.82
CA THR A 282 1.33 8.01 -7.34
C THR A 282 0.60 6.67 -7.30
N MET A 283 -0.47 6.54 -6.53
CA MET A 283 -1.13 5.25 -6.23
C MET A 283 -2.65 5.32 -6.42
N TYR A 284 -3.37 6.17 -5.67
CA TYR A 284 -4.83 6.19 -5.69
C TYR A 284 -5.41 6.66 -7.02
N PHE A 285 -4.80 7.65 -7.67
CA PHE A 285 -5.23 8.06 -9.01
C PHE A 285 -5.05 6.94 -10.05
N PRO A 286 -3.86 6.30 -10.17
CA PRO A 286 -3.69 5.11 -11.01
C PRO A 286 -4.66 3.96 -10.68
N VAL A 287 -4.87 3.64 -9.40
CA VAL A 287 -5.85 2.61 -8.97
C VAL A 287 -7.26 2.98 -9.42
N ALA A 288 -7.67 4.24 -9.26
CA ALA A 288 -9.00 4.68 -9.66
C ALA A 288 -9.21 4.51 -11.17
N LEU A 289 -8.21 4.86 -11.99
CA LEU A 289 -8.25 4.60 -13.43
C LEU A 289 -8.27 3.11 -13.75
N PHE A 290 -7.42 2.30 -13.10
CA PHE A 290 -7.35 0.85 -13.27
C PHE A 290 -8.68 0.16 -12.99
N VAL A 291 -9.44 0.65 -12.01
CA VAL A 291 -10.77 0.13 -11.65
C VAL A 291 -11.85 0.63 -12.60
N THR A 292 -11.81 1.90 -13.01
CA THR A 292 -12.92 2.55 -13.74
C THR A 292 -12.86 2.36 -15.25
N LEU A 293 -11.67 2.36 -15.87
CA LEU A 293 -11.54 2.26 -17.33
C LEU A 293 -12.17 1.00 -17.93
N PRO A 294 -12.02 -0.20 -17.34
CA PRO A 294 -12.63 -1.41 -17.91
C PRO A 294 -14.16 -1.38 -17.88
N MET A 295 -14.80 -0.58 -17.00
CA MET A 295 -16.26 -0.40 -17.04
C MET A 295 -16.72 0.14 -18.40
N PHE A 296 -15.87 0.93 -19.06
CA PHE A 296 -16.12 1.53 -20.37
C PHE A 296 -15.47 0.74 -21.52
N GLY A 297 -14.94 -0.46 -21.26
CA GLY A 297 -14.24 -1.27 -22.25
C GLY A 297 -12.91 -0.66 -22.70
N LYS A 298 -12.27 0.13 -21.84
CA LYS A 298 -10.96 0.74 -22.09
C LYS A 298 -9.91 0.07 -21.23
N ASP A 299 -8.79 -0.30 -21.84
CA ASP A 299 -7.61 -0.82 -21.17
C ASP A 299 -6.38 0.03 -21.51
N ILE A 300 -5.46 0.09 -20.55
CA ILE A 300 -4.13 0.69 -20.66
C ILE A 300 -3.13 -0.38 -20.20
N PRO A 301 -2.40 -1.03 -21.12
CA PRO A 301 -1.63 -2.25 -20.81
C PRO A 301 -0.65 -2.13 -19.62
N TYR A 302 -0.05 -0.96 -19.39
CA TYR A 302 0.97 -0.76 -18.35
C TYR A 302 0.42 -0.24 -17.02
N LEU A 303 -0.84 0.19 -16.94
CA LEU A 303 -1.38 0.89 -15.78
C LEU A 303 -1.50 -0.01 -14.54
N GLY A 304 -1.84 -1.29 -14.70
CA GLY A 304 -1.93 -2.23 -13.58
C GLY A 304 -0.57 -2.55 -12.95
N ASN A 305 0.48 -2.64 -13.76
CA ASN A 305 1.86 -2.82 -13.30
C ASN A 305 2.44 -1.55 -12.66
N MET A 306 2.10 -0.36 -13.17
CA MET A 306 2.42 0.91 -12.49
C MET A 306 1.75 0.96 -11.10
N THR A 307 0.50 0.54 -11.02
CA THR A 307 -0.25 0.47 -9.76
C THR A 307 0.42 -0.48 -8.77
N SER A 308 0.81 -1.67 -9.23
CA SER A 308 1.51 -2.69 -8.42
C SER A 308 2.87 -2.17 -7.93
N SER A 309 3.64 -1.53 -8.81
CA SER A 309 4.93 -0.90 -8.46
C SER A 309 4.78 0.15 -7.35
N SER A 310 3.79 1.04 -7.48
CA SER A 310 3.52 2.09 -6.49
C SER A 310 3.11 1.50 -5.13
N LEU A 311 2.28 0.46 -5.15
CA LEU A 311 1.81 -0.26 -3.97
C LEU A 311 2.95 -0.96 -3.21
N ALA A 312 3.99 -1.42 -3.91
CA ALA A 312 5.15 -2.07 -3.30
C ALA A 312 6.17 -1.07 -2.70
N ILE A 313 6.33 0.11 -3.30
CA ILE A 313 7.27 1.14 -2.82
C ILE A 313 6.70 1.95 -1.66
N TYR A 314 5.38 2.14 -1.58
CA TYR A 314 4.80 3.02 -0.58
C TYR A 314 5.13 2.67 0.89
N PRO A 315 5.15 1.39 1.30
CA PRO A 315 5.58 0.99 2.65
C PRO A 315 7.04 1.37 3.01
N ILE A 316 7.89 1.73 2.03
CA ILE A 316 9.22 2.33 2.25
C ILE A 316 9.10 3.83 2.53
N ILE A 317 8.28 4.51 1.73
CA ILE A 317 8.11 5.97 1.77
C ILE A 317 7.50 6.41 3.11
N GLU A 318 6.51 5.66 3.60
CA GLU A 318 5.81 5.94 4.86
C GLU A 318 6.75 6.15 6.06
N PRO A 319 7.63 5.20 6.43
CA PRO A 319 8.53 5.36 7.56
C PRO A 319 9.61 6.41 7.32
N ILE A 320 10.06 6.61 6.08
CA ILE A 320 10.98 7.72 5.75
C ILE A 320 10.33 9.06 6.07
N ILE A 321 9.08 9.28 5.65
CA ILE A 321 8.36 10.51 5.96
C ILE A 321 8.18 10.68 7.46
N ALA A 322 7.82 9.61 8.18
CA ALA A 322 7.66 9.66 9.64
C ALA A 322 8.98 10.05 10.33
N MET A 323 10.08 9.39 9.99
CA MET A 323 11.40 9.62 10.56
C MET A 323 11.95 11.02 10.23
N THR A 324 11.63 11.57 9.06
CA THR A 324 12.08 12.90 8.63
C THR A 324 11.19 14.02 9.14
N CYS A 325 9.88 13.82 9.28
CA CYS A 325 8.97 14.88 9.71
C CYS A 325 8.96 15.09 11.22
N VAL A 326 9.09 14.01 12.00
CA VAL A 326 9.00 14.04 13.47
C VAL A 326 10.37 14.35 14.08
N ALA A 327 10.48 15.48 14.80
CA ALA A 327 11.75 15.96 15.31
C ALA A 327 12.41 15.03 16.33
N SER A 328 11.63 14.32 17.17
CA SER A 328 12.19 13.35 18.12
C SER A 328 12.86 12.18 17.40
N PHE A 329 12.24 11.67 16.33
CA PHE A 329 12.80 10.59 15.50
C PHE A 329 14.06 11.07 14.77
N ARG A 330 14.00 12.24 14.09
CA ARG A 330 15.18 12.84 13.46
C ARG A 330 16.35 13.00 14.43
N LYS A 331 16.09 13.55 15.63
CA LYS A 331 17.12 13.78 16.65
C LYS A 331 17.73 12.46 17.14
N ALA A 332 16.91 11.43 17.34
CA ALA A 332 17.37 10.11 17.73
C ALA A 332 18.28 9.49 16.66
N ILE A 333 17.86 9.50 15.40
CA ILE A 333 18.67 8.97 14.28
C ILE A 333 20.00 9.71 14.16
N LYS A 334 19.99 11.05 14.17
CA LYS A 334 21.22 11.86 14.14
C LYS A 334 22.14 11.58 15.33
N GLY A 335 21.56 11.41 16.52
CA GLY A 335 22.30 11.06 17.74
C GLY A 335 22.99 9.69 17.61
N SER A 336 22.29 8.67 17.14
CA SER A 336 22.84 7.34 16.90
C SER A 336 23.98 7.36 15.88
N ILE A 337 23.82 8.08 14.77
CA ILE A 337 24.88 8.22 13.76
C ILE A 337 26.12 8.89 14.36
N ARG A 338 25.94 9.98 15.13
CA ARG A 338 27.06 10.68 15.79
C ARG A 338 27.79 9.81 16.80
N CYS A 339 27.06 9.01 17.59
CA CYS A 339 27.66 8.06 18.54
C CYS A 339 28.45 6.95 17.82
N SER A 340 27.94 6.43 16.71
CA SER A 340 28.66 5.42 15.91
C SER A 340 29.95 5.99 15.31
N VAL A 341 29.91 7.23 14.77
CA VAL A 341 31.10 7.91 14.24
C VAL A 341 32.12 8.18 15.34
N SER A 342 31.69 8.67 16.50
CA SER A 342 32.61 8.92 17.63
C SER A 342 33.28 7.63 18.12
N ARG A 343 32.56 6.49 18.14
CA ARG A 343 33.13 5.18 18.50
C ARG A 343 34.11 4.68 17.45
N SER A 344 33.79 4.80 16.15
CA SER A 344 34.72 4.38 15.10
C SER A 344 36.01 5.19 15.11
N THR A 345 35.94 6.49 15.40
CA THR A 345 37.14 7.33 15.58
C THR A 345 37.96 6.91 16.81
N GLN A 346 37.33 6.55 17.94
CA GLN A 346 38.05 6.04 19.12
C GLN A 346 38.76 4.70 18.84
N PHE A 347 38.12 3.76 18.14
CA PHE A 347 38.76 2.49 17.75
C PHE A 347 39.92 2.71 16.77
N ALA A 348 39.82 3.68 15.86
CA ALA A 348 40.91 4.02 14.95
C ALA A 348 42.11 4.68 15.67
N ILE A 349 41.88 5.40 16.77
CA ILE A 349 42.94 6.01 17.60
C ILE A 349 43.62 5.00 18.53
N HIS A 350 42.93 3.91 18.89
CA HIS A 350 43.50 2.76 19.60
C HIS A 350 43.65 1.53 18.69
N PRO A 351 44.54 1.55 17.67
CA PRO A 351 44.99 0.31 17.07
C PRO A 351 45.72 -0.49 18.15
N ALA A 352 45.46 -1.80 18.16
CA ALA A 352 46.04 -2.76 19.10
C ALA A 352 47.49 -2.41 19.42
N SER A 353 47.74 -1.90 20.64
CA SER A 353 49.04 -2.08 21.25
C SER A 353 49.22 -3.59 21.37
N SER A 354 50.00 -4.14 20.44
CA SER A 354 50.51 -5.50 20.47
C SER A 354 50.96 -5.84 21.90
N PRO A 355 50.71 -7.06 22.39
CA PRO A 355 51.11 -7.40 23.74
C PRO A 355 52.63 -7.22 23.82
N ARG A 356 53.09 -6.28 24.65
CA ARG A 356 54.47 -6.28 25.10
C ARG A 356 54.64 -7.53 25.96
N LEU A 357 54.95 -8.63 25.30
CA LEU A 357 55.86 -9.66 25.78
C LEU A 357 57.17 -8.94 26.09
N THR A 358 57.38 -8.65 27.36
CA THR A 358 58.64 -8.27 28.02
C THR A 358 58.20 -7.52 29.28
N ASP A 359 58.69 -7.81 30.47
CA ASP A 359 59.67 -8.75 30.94
C ASP A 359 59.66 -8.52 32.46
N GLN A 360 60.10 -9.54 33.20
CA GLN A 360 60.89 -9.35 34.42
C GLN A 360 60.25 -8.93 35.76
N LYS A 361 60.69 -9.72 36.74
CA LYS A 361 61.07 -9.41 38.14
C LYS A 361 59.89 -9.37 39.13
N GLN A 362 59.95 -10.05 40.26
CA GLN A 362 61.11 -10.51 41.04
C GLN A 362 60.68 -11.65 41.97
#